data_AF-A0A7C3SG50-F1
#
_entry.id   AF-A0A7C3SG50-F1
#
_cell.length_a   1.000
_cell.length_b   1.000
_cell.length_c   1.000
_cell.angle_alpha   90.00
_cell.angle_beta   90.00
_cell.angle_gamma   90.00
#
_symmetry.space_group_name_H-M   'P 1'
#
loop_
_entity.id
_entity.type
_entity.pdbx_description
1 polymer ?
#
loop_
_entity_poly.entity_id
_entity_poly.type
_entity_poly.pdbx_seq_one_letter_code
_entity_poly.pdbx_strand_id
1 'polypeptide(L)'
;MTAITEVDGRPQVWIHARTKGQTYYLHEGDTIQIGSVQGTIGTIDINTRSVLILVNGRSYQVRHGQTLYEAIHGGVSANTASTGG
;
A
#
# COMPACT_ATOMS: atom_id res chain seq x y z
N MET A 1 -3.41 1.40 2.09
CA MET A 1 -2.25 2.22 2.47
C MET A 1 -2.76 3.48 3.13
N THR A 2 -2.21 3.82 4.29
CA THR A 2 -2.69 4.95 5.11
C THR A 2 -1.85 6.20 4.97
N ALA A 3 -0.55 6.08 4.68
CA ALA A 3 0.32 7.24 4.42
C ALA A 3 1.58 6.81 3.64
N ILE A 4 2.22 7.79 3.00
CA ILE A 4 3.63 7.75 2.59
C ILE A 4 4.26 8.98 3.22
N THR A 5 5.39 8.78 3.89
CA THR A 5 6.16 9.84 4.55
C THR A 5 7.63 9.70 4.20
N GLU A 6 8.43 10.69 4.55
CA GLU A 6 9.88 10.59 4.59
C GLU A 6 10.33 10.52 6.06
N VAL A 7 11.23 9.58 6.38
CA VAL A 7 11.88 9.45 7.69
C VAL A 7 13.39 9.36 7.44
N ASP A 8 14.16 10.26 8.05
CA ASP A 8 15.63 10.33 7.87
C ASP A 8 16.08 10.41 6.40
N GLY A 9 15.34 11.16 5.58
CA GLY A 9 15.63 11.31 4.15
C GLY A 9 15.24 10.11 3.29
N ARG A 10 14.54 9.11 3.85
CA ARG A 10 14.12 7.90 3.15
C ARG A 10 12.60 7.80 3.09
N PRO A 11 12.02 7.53 1.90
CA PRO A 11 10.61 7.22 1.80
C PRO A 11 10.22 6.01 2.66
N GLN A 12 9.08 6.12 3.32
CA GLN A 12 8.50 5.10 4.16
C GLN A 12 7.00 5.02 3.89
N VAL A 13 6.50 3.80 3.65
CA VAL A 13 5.07 3.53 3.45
C VAL A 13 4.45 3.00 4.73
N TRP A 14 3.25 3.50 5.03
CA TRP A 14 2.47 3.08 6.19
C TRP A 14 1.26 2.28 5.72
N ILE A 15 1.15 1.04 6.20
CA ILE A 15 0.07 0.13 5.84
C ILE A 15 -0.63 -0.36 7.11
N HIS A 16 -1.89 0.05 7.28
CA HIS A 16 -2.71 -0.44 8.37
C HIS A 16 -3.41 -1.75 8.00
N ALA A 17 -3.10 -2.81 8.75
CA ALA A 17 -3.75 -4.12 8.64
C ALA A 17 -4.88 -4.24 9.66
N ARG A 18 -6.12 -4.00 9.20
CA ARG A 18 -7.32 -4.08 10.05
C ARG A 18 -7.47 -5.44 10.77
N THR A 19 -7.08 -6.53 10.12
CA THR A 19 -7.18 -7.90 10.68
C THR A 19 -6.35 -8.12 11.93
N LYS A 20 -5.28 -7.34 12.12
CA LYS A 20 -4.40 -7.41 13.30
C LYS A 20 -4.43 -6.14 14.16
N GLY A 21 -5.17 -5.11 13.74
CA GLY A 21 -5.15 -3.79 14.38
C GLY A 21 -3.77 -3.12 14.36
N GLN A 22 -2.87 -3.54 13.46
CA GLN A 22 -1.46 -3.12 13.45
C GLN A 22 -1.16 -2.24 12.23
N THR A 23 -0.31 -1.23 12.43
CA THR A 23 0.27 -0.45 11.32
C THR A 23 1.70 -0.92 11.08
N TYR A 24 2.01 -1.21 9.82
CA TYR A 24 3.35 -1.53 9.34
C TYR A 24 4.00 -0.28 8.77
N TYR A 25 5.26 -0.06 9.12
CA TYR A 25 6.11 1.03 8.66
C TYR A 25 7.23 0.39 7.85
N LEU A 26 7.26 0.63 6.54
CA LEU A 26 8.11 -0.16 5.63
C LEU A 26 8.87 0.74 4.67
N HIS A 27 10.10 0.33 4.37
CA HIS A 27 10.97 0.91 3.37
C HIS A 27 11.04 0.03 2.12
N GLU A 28 11.66 0.55 1.06
CA GLU A 28 11.96 -0.25 -0.13
C GLU A 28 12.83 -1.46 0.23
N GLY A 29 12.47 -2.63 -0.28
CA GLY A 29 13.10 -3.92 0.01
C GLY A 29 12.49 -4.68 1.18
N ASP A 30 11.70 -4.03 2.05
CA ASP A 30 11.07 -4.72 3.18
C ASP A 30 10.01 -5.71 2.72
N THR A 31 9.81 -6.77 3.50
CA THR A 31 8.76 -7.75 3.26
C THR A 31 7.58 -7.53 4.20
N ILE A 32 6.37 -7.80 3.70
CA ILE A 32 5.13 -7.67 4.45
C ILE A 32 4.24 -8.90 4.24
N GLN A 33 3.52 -9.29 5.29
CA GLN A 33 2.47 -10.30 5.23
C GLN A 33 1.19 -9.81 5.92
N ILE A 34 0.14 -9.56 5.12
CA ILE A 34 -1.20 -9.19 5.59
C ILE A 34 -2.21 -10.21 5.08
N GLY A 35 -2.81 -10.97 6.00
CA GLY A 35 -3.70 -12.07 5.63
C GLY A 35 -2.97 -13.11 4.77
N SER A 36 -3.52 -13.41 3.60
CA SER A 36 -2.92 -14.31 2.60
C SER A 36 -1.96 -13.61 1.63
N VAL A 37 -1.83 -12.29 1.69
CA VAL A 37 -0.94 -11.54 0.80
C VAL A 37 0.44 -11.43 1.44
N GLN A 38 1.43 -11.98 0.78
CA GLN A 38 2.85 -11.79 1.08
C GLN A 38 3.51 -11.05 -0.07
N GLY A 39 4.30 -10.01 0.24
CA GLY A 39 4.99 -9.26 -0.79
C GLY A 39 6.19 -8.47 -0.30
N THR A 40 6.93 -7.93 -1.25
CA THR A 40 8.09 -7.06 -1.03
C THR A 40 7.76 -5.64 -1.47
N ILE A 41 8.09 -4.65 -0.65
CA ILE A 41 7.98 -3.24 -1.00
C ILE A 41 9.02 -2.92 -2.06
N GLY A 42 8.55 -2.51 -3.24
CA GLY A 42 9.37 -1.98 -4.32
C GLY A 42 9.50 -0.46 -4.17
N THR A 43 9.49 0.24 -5.31
CA THR A 43 9.64 1.70 -5.32
C THR A 43 8.50 2.41 -4.58
N ILE A 44 8.87 3.33 -3.67
CA ILE A 44 7.95 4.24 -2.99
C ILE A 44 8.09 5.61 -3.65
N ASP A 45 7.03 6.04 -4.34
CA ASP A 45 6.99 7.35 -4.99
C ASP A 45 6.17 8.33 -4.14
N ILE A 46 6.88 9.26 -3.50
CA ILE A 46 6.29 10.30 -2.65
C ILE A 46 5.48 11.32 -3.44
N ASN A 47 5.86 11.60 -4.69
CA ASN A 47 5.22 12.60 -5.54
C ASN A 47 3.84 12.11 -5.99
N THR A 48 3.77 10.85 -6.43
CA THR A 48 2.49 10.24 -6.85
C THR A 48 1.73 9.62 -5.68
N ARG A 49 2.30 9.62 -4.47
CA ARG A 49 1.77 8.97 -3.27
C ARG A 49 1.35 7.53 -3.57
N SER A 50 2.28 6.79 -4.17
CA SER A 50 2.07 5.39 -4.51
C SER A 50 3.28 4.53 -4.20
N VAL A 51 3.05 3.23 -4.04
CA VAL A 51 4.09 2.23 -3.80
C VAL A 51 3.89 1.05 -4.74
N LEU A 52 4.98 0.51 -5.28
CA LEU A 52 4.96 -0.78 -5.95
C LEU A 52 5.13 -1.89 -4.92
N ILE A 53 4.32 -2.92 -5.00
CA ILE A 53 4.46 -4.11 -4.15
C ILE A 53 4.58 -5.34 -5.05
N LEU A 54 5.65 -6.10 -4.88
CA LEU A 54 5.87 -7.35 -5.59
C LEU A 54 5.22 -8.49 -4.82
N VAL A 55 4.24 -9.15 -5.42
CA VAL A 55 3.51 -10.29 -4.87
C VAL A 55 3.55 -11.41 -5.90
N ASN A 56 4.09 -12.58 -5.53
CA ASN A 56 4.21 -13.75 -6.42
C ASN A 56 4.85 -13.42 -7.80
N GLY A 57 5.89 -12.56 -7.80
CA GLY A 57 6.59 -12.14 -9.01
C GLY A 57 5.84 -11.12 -9.88
N ARG A 58 4.70 -10.60 -9.43
CA ARG A 58 3.94 -9.53 -10.11
C ARG A 58 3.99 -8.24 -9.32
N SER A 59 4.14 -7.12 -10.02
CA SER A 59 4.16 -5.78 -9.41
C SER A 59 2.77 -5.17 -9.42
N TYR A 60 2.32 -4.71 -8.26
CA TYR A 60 1.05 -4.03 -8.07
C TYR A 60 1.28 -2.63 -7.52
N GLN A 61 0.73 -1.60 -8.18
CA GLN A 61 0.78 -0.24 -7.67
C GLN A 61 -0.36 -0.03 -6.66
N VAL A 62 -0.02 0.35 -5.43
CA VAL A 62 -0.98 0.73 -4.40
C VAL A 62 -0.91 2.23 -4.20
N ARG A 63 -2.05 2.90 -4.39
CA ARG A 63 -2.18 4.35 -4.19
C ARG A 63 -2.66 4.70 -2.79
N HIS A 64 -2.42 5.93 -2.37
CA HIS A 64 -2.91 6.43 -1.09
C HIS A 64 -4.43 6.27 -0.98
N GLY A 65 -4.92 5.72 0.14
CA GLY A 65 -6.33 5.40 0.35
C GLY A 65 -6.80 4.07 -0.24
N GLN A 66 -6.06 3.48 -1.19
CA GLN A 66 -6.37 2.17 -1.76
C GLN A 66 -5.94 1.05 -0.80
N THR A 67 -6.74 0.00 -0.72
CA THR A 67 -6.39 -1.21 0.03
C THR A 67 -5.48 -2.12 -0.79
N LEU A 68 -4.69 -2.96 -0.11
CA LEU A 68 -3.83 -3.94 -0.76
C LEU A 68 -4.64 -4.96 -1.58
N TYR A 69 -5.83 -5.33 -1.08
CA TYR A 69 -6.72 -6.27 -1.74
C TYR A 69 -7.25 -5.73 -3.07
N GLU A 70 -7.71 -4.47 -3.10
CA GLU A 70 -8.16 -3.80 -4.33
C GLU A 70 -7.06 -3.74 -5.37
N ALA A 71 -5.83 -3.34 -4.99
CA ALA A 71 -4.73 -3.25 -5.93
C ALA A 71 -4.37 -4.61 -6.59
N ILE A 72 -4.43 -5.71 -5.84
CA ILE A 72 -4.04 -7.04 -6.32
C ILE A 72 -5.12 -7.70 -7.19
N HIS A 73 -6.40 -7.51 -6.84
CA HIS A 73 -7.52 -8.17 -7.52
C HIS A 73 -8.16 -7.33 -8.63
N GLY A 74 -7.50 -6.24 -9.06
CA GLY A 74 -7.95 -5.42 -10.20
C GLY A 74 -9.01 -4.37 -9.86
N GLY A 75 -9.02 -3.87 -8.62
CA GLY A 75 -9.90 -2.82 -8.16
C GLY A 75 -9.58 -1.48 -8.81
N VAL A 76 -10.36 -1.14 -9.84
CA VAL A 76 -10.70 0.25 -10.16
C VAL A 76 -11.44 0.81 -8.94
N SER A 77 -10.71 1.31 -7.95
CA SER A 77 -11.29 2.18 -6.90
C SER A 77 -11.10 3.63 -7.35
N ALA A 78 -11.68 3.95 -8.51
CA ALA A 78 -12.01 5.33 -8.84
C ALA A 78 -13.30 5.66 -8.10
N ASN A 79 -13.17 6.29 -6.93
CA ASN A 79 -14.19 7.17 -6.36
C ASN A 79 -15.61 6.58 -6.22
N THR A 80 -15.87 5.78 -5.18
CA THR A 80 -17.25 5.53 -4.72
C THR A 80 -17.43 6.06 -3.30
N ALA A 81 -17.17 7.36 -3.13
CA ALA A 81 -17.88 8.14 -2.12
C ALA A 81 -19.09 8.78 -2.80
N SER A 82 -20.13 7.97 -3.08
CA SER A 82 -21.50 8.48 -3.09
C SER A 82 -21.80 8.93 -1.67
N THR A 83 -21.68 10.23 -1.39
CA THR A 83 -22.41 10.83 -0.28
C THR A 83 -23.66 11.43 -0.91
N GLY A 84 -24.74 10.66 -0.85
CA GLY A 84 -26.09 11.21 -1.01
C GLY A 84 -26.42 12.11 0.17
N GLY A 85 -27.15 13.19 -0.11
CA GLY A 85 -27.63 14.19 0.84
C GLY A 85 -28.03 15.45 0.09
#